data_AF-A0A0S4JH10-F1
#
_entry.id   AF-A0A0S4JH10-F1
#
_cell.length_a   1.000
_cell.length_b   1.000
_cell.length_c   1.000
_cell.angle_alpha   90.00
_cell.angle_beta   90.00
_cell.angle_gamma   90.00
#
_symmetry.space_group_name_H-M   'P 1'
#
loop_
_entity.id
_entity.type
_entity.pdbx_description
1 polymer ?
#
loop_
_entity_poly.entity_id
_entity_poly.type
_entity_poly.pdbx_seq_one_letter_code
_entity_poly.pdbx_strand_id
1 'polypeptide(L)'
;MLRRTSCVLAISPYSMFLKSEAKSALYQKLTVGERGKALSARWKSLTKTQRKNFAEKAQKESYAPRAPKTTVSLAAPVVAAPSAPLVVLSDYHRFVQRKFPKLTGNPRQRLRRIAKLWQERPA
;
A
#
# COMPACT_ATOMS: atom_id res chain seq x y z
N MET A 1 -31.45 -8.29 10.74
CA MET A 1 -30.70 -7.28 9.96
C MET A 1 -29.63 -6.64 10.87
N LEU A 2 -28.36 -7.00 10.70
CA LEU A 2 -27.26 -6.42 11.50
C LEU A 2 -26.75 -5.14 10.81
N ARG A 3 -27.02 -3.97 11.40
CA ARG A 3 -26.45 -2.70 10.95
C ARG A 3 -24.96 -2.71 11.29
N ARG A 4 -24.10 -2.75 10.27
CA ARG A 4 -22.67 -2.48 10.42
C ARG A 4 -22.51 -1.00 10.78
N THR A 5 -22.41 -0.70 12.07
CA THR A 5 -21.94 0.59 12.53
C THR A 5 -20.48 0.73 12.11
N SER A 6 -20.21 1.66 11.18
CA SER A 6 -18.86 2.02 10.82
C SER A 6 -18.20 2.71 12.01
N CYS A 7 -17.45 1.95 12.82
CA CYS A 7 -16.60 2.53 13.85
C CYS A 7 -15.56 3.43 13.16
N VAL A 8 -15.73 4.74 13.26
CA VAL A 8 -14.69 5.70 12.89
C VAL A 8 -13.54 5.47 13.87
N LEU A 9 -12.47 4.84 13.39
CA LEU A 9 -11.30 4.55 14.21
C LEU A 9 -10.66 5.88 14.63
N ALA A 10 -10.77 6.19 15.92
CA ALA A 10 -10.17 7.37 16.50
C ALA A 10 -8.64 7.32 16.37
N ILE A 11 -8.04 8.47 16.06
CA ILE A 11 -6.57 8.57 15.99
C ILE A 11 -6.03 8.49 17.41
N SER A 12 -5.13 7.54 17.68
CA SER A 12 -4.43 7.47 18.95
C SER A 12 -3.45 8.65 19.12
N PRO A 13 -3.23 9.16 20.35
CA PRO A 13 -2.21 10.17 20.63
C PRO A 13 -0.82 9.79 20.10
N TYR A 14 -0.50 8.49 20.13
CA TYR A 14 0.76 7.97 19.60
C TYR A 14 0.85 8.10 18.08
N SER A 15 -0.23 7.77 17.36
CA SER A 15 -0.28 7.93 15.90
C SER A 15 -0.15 9.40 15.49
N MET A 16 -0.68 10.32 16.31
CA MET A 16 -0.51 11.76 16.09
C MET A 16 0.96 12.20 16.25
N PHE A 17 1.63 11.71 17.28
CA PHE A 17 3.06 11.92 17.48
C PHE A 17 3.90 11.38 16.33
N LEU A 18 3.60 10.17 15.85
CA LEU A 18 4.30 9.61 14.68
C LEU A 18 4.10 10.49 13.44
N LYS A 19 2.89 11.00 13.21
CA LYS A 19 2.59 11.90 12.08
C LYS A 19 3.39 13.21 12.15
N SER A 20 3.61 13.77 13.35
CA SER A 20 4.41 14.99 13.52
C SER A 20 5.91 14.74 13.38
N GLU A 21 6.43 13.66 13.96
CA GLU A 21 7.88 13.41 14.03
C GLU A 21 8.42 12.67 12.80
N ALA A 22 7.60 11.87 12.11
CA ALA A 22 8.05 11.10 10.94
C ALA A 22 8.56 11.98 9.78
N LYS A 23 8.19 13.28 9.76
CA LYS A 23 8.68 14.24 8.77
C LYS A 23 10.03 14.87 9.13
N SER A 24 10.52 14.70 10.36
CA SER A 24 11.80 15.28 10.78
C SER A 24 12.97 14.66 9.99
N ALA A 25 13.90 15.50 9.53
CA ALA A 25 15.05 15.10 8.73
C ALA A 25 15.92 14.03 9.43
N LEU A 26 15.91 14.01 10.77
CA LEU A 26 16.63 13.04 11.59
C LEU A 26 16.18 11.60 11.32
N TYR A 27 14.90 11.39 10.99
CA TYR A 27 14.33 10.06 10.82
C TYR A 27 14.27 9.61 9.37
N GLN A 28 14.42 10.53 8.41
CA GLN A 28 14.32 10.22 6.98
C GLN A 28 15.49 9.38 6.48
N LYS A 29 16.68 9.55 7.06
CA LYS A 29 17.89 8.79 6.72
C LYS A 29 17.91 7.36 7.29
N LEU A 30 17.03 7.08 8.25
CA LEU A 30 16.93 5.78 8.91
C LEU A 30 16.02 4.84 8.12
N THR A 31 16.33 3.53 8.17
CA THR A 31 15.44 2.50 7.65
C THR A 31 14.11 2.50 8.40
N VAL A 32 13.07 1.90 7.80
CA VAL A 32 11.72 1.86 8.41
C VAL A 32 11.76 1.20 9.79
N GLY A 33 12.52 0.12 9.95
CA GLY A 33 12.66 -0.58 11.23
C GLY A 33 13.36 0.26 12.30
N GLU A 34 14.48 0.90 11.96
CA GLU A 34 15.23 1.75 12.89
C GLU A 34 14.42 3.01 13.28
N ARG A 35 13.72 3.60 12.31
CA ARG A 35 12.80 4.70 12.55
C ARG A 35 11.73 4.34 13.56
N GLY A 36 11.11 3.16 13.40
CA GLY A 36 10.11 2.65 14.34
C GLY A 36 10.67 2.52 15.76
N LYS A 37 11.88 1.96 15.91
CA LYS A 37 12.56 1.83 17.21
C LYS A 37 12.85 3.20 17.83
N ALA A 38 13.44 4.13 17.06
CA ALA A 38 13.82 5.45 17.54
C ALA A 38 12.61 6.31 17.94
N LEU A 39 11.54 6.31 17.15
CA LEU A 39 10.31 7.03 17.47
C LEU A 39 9.61 6.41 18.70
N SER A 40 9.60 5.08 18.82
CA SER A 40 9.04 4.41 19.99
C SER A 40 9.80 4.76 21.28
N ALA A 41 11.13 4.78 21.23
CA ALA A 41 11.97 5.18 22.35
C ALA A 41 11.68 6.65 22.75
N ARG A 42 11.59 7.54 21.76
CA ARG A 42 11.29 8.95 22.01
C ARG A 42 9.89 9.18 22.58
N TRP A 43 8.88 8.45 22.12
CA TRP A 43 7.54 8.51 22.72
C TRP A 43 7.55 8.10 24.20
N LYS A 44 8.31 7.04 24.52
CA LYS A 44 8.47 6.56 25.90
C LYS A 44 9.18 7.59 26.79
N SER A 45 10.11 8.38 26.25
CA SER A 45 10.80 9.44 26.99
C SER A 45 9.99 10.74 27.16
N LEU A 46 8.87 10.92 26.45
CA LEU A 46 8.01 12.09 26.64
C LEU A 46 7.36 12.12 28.02
N THR A 47 7.26 13.31 28.60
CA THR A 47 6.54 13.52 29.86
C THR A 47 5.02 13.37 29.68
N LYS A 48 4.29 13.14 30.78
CA LYS A 48 2.82 13.03 30.76
C LYS A 48 2.18 14.28 30.15
N THR A 49 2.71 15.47 30.44
CA THR A 49 2.22 16.75 29.90
C THR A 49 2.39 16.84 28.39
N GLN A 50 3.55 16.41 27.86
CA GLN A 50 3.79 16.39 26.42
C GLN A 50 2.86 15.39 25.71
N ARG A 51 2.62 14.21 26.30
CA ARG A 51 1.66 13.24 25.75
C ARG A 51 0.23 13.78 25.76
N LYS A 52 -0.15 14.58 26.77
CA LYS A 52 -1.46 15.23 26.84
C LYS A 52 -1.70 16.17 25.66
N ASN A 53 -0.69 16.96 25.28
CA ASN A 53 -0.77 17.83 24.09
C ASN A 53 -1.06 17.03 22.79
N PHE A 54 -0.46 15.84 22.66
CA PHE A 54 -0.77 14.96 21.52
C PHE A 54 -2.16 14.33 21.61
N ALA A 55 -2.65 14.05 22.82
CA ALA A 55 -4.01 13.54 23.02
C ALA A 55 -5.08 14.58 22.65
N GLU A 56 -4.90 15.83 23.04
CA GLU A 56 -5.81 16.94 22.66
C GLU A 56 -5.83 17.15 21.15
N LYS A 57 -4.65 17.10 20.50
CA LYS A 57 -4.56 17.17 19.04
C LYS A 57 -5.24 15.98 18.37
N ALA A 58 -5.05 14.77 18.89
CA ALA A 58 -5.64 13.55 18.34
C ALA A 58 -7.16 13.54 18.45
N GLN A 59 -7.72 14.04 19.56
CA GLN A 59 -9.15 14.26 19.71
C GLN A 59 -9.68 15.21 18.62
N LYS A 60 -9.03 16.35 18.38
CA LYS A 60 -9.44 17.30 17.33
C LYS A 60 -9.47 16.68 15.92
N GLU A 61 -8.47 15.89 15.55
CA GLU A 61 -8.44 15.25 14.21
C GLU A 61 -9.40 14.04 14.09
N SER A 62 -9.74 13.37 15.19
CA SER A 62 -10.60 12.18 15.18
C SER A 62 -12.04 12.46 14.75
N TYR A 63 -12.51 13.69 14.92
CA TYR A 63 -13.88 14.09 14.56
C TYR A 63 -14.03 14.54 13.10
N ALA A 64 -12.94 14.60 12.33
CA ALA A 64 -13.04 14.94 10.92
C ALA A 64 -13.55 13.73 10.10
N PRO A 65 -14.65 13.86 9.33
CA PRO A 65 -15.12 12.79 8.46
C PRO A 65 -14.03 12.44 7.43
N ARG A 66 -13.54 11.20 7.48
CA ARG A 66 -12.55 10.70 6.50
C ARG A 66 -13.27 10.14 5.29
N ALA A 67 -12.83 10.55 4.10
CA ALA A 67 -13.29 9.93 2.86
C ALA A 67 -13.03 8.41 2.92
N PRO A 68 -13.97 7.57 2.44
CA PRO A 68 -13.80 6.13 2.42
C PRO A 68 -12.57 5.79 1.57
N LYS A 69 -11.53 5.22 2.19
CA LYS A 69 -10.41 4.67 1.43
C LYS A 69 -10.87 3.36 0.81
N THR A 70 -10.77 3.27 -0.51
CA THR A 70 -10.94 2.03 -1.26
C THR A 70 -10.00 0.99 -0.63
N THR A 71 -10.56 -0.03 0.01
CA THR A 71 -9.80 -1.15 0.52
C THR A 71 -9.21 -1.88 -0.67
N VAL A 72 -7.95 -1.60 -0.98
CA VAL A 72 -7.15 -2.52 -1.80
C VAL A 72 -7.16 -3.82 -1.02
N SER A 73 -7.88 -4.81 -1.56
CA SER A 73 -7.92 -6.15 -1.00
C SER A 73 -6.49 -6.58 -0.72
N LEU A 74 -6.17 -6.85 0.54
CA LEU A 74 -4.93 -7.51 0.95
C LEU A 74 -5.00 -8.92 0.36
N ALA A 75 -4.65 -9.05 -0.92
CA ALA A 75 -4.21 -10.33 -1.43
C ALA A 75 -3.09 -10.77 -0.50
N ALA A 76 -3.28 -11.92 0.16
CA ALA A 76 -2.28 -12.49 1.05
C ALA A 76 -0.92 -12.46 0.34
N PRO A 77 0.19 -12.19 1.06
CA PRO A 77 1.51 -12.36 0.47
C PRO A 77 1.57 -13.79 -0.04
N VAL A 78 1.57 -13.96 -1.36
CA VAL A 78 1.82 -15.24 -2.01
C VAL A 78 3.29 -15.51 -1.71
N VAL A 79 3.54 -16.11 -0.55
CA VAL A 79 4.76 -16.85 -0.30
C VAL A 79 4.83 -17.82 -1.47
N ALA A 80 5.78 -17.59 -2.37
CA ALA A 80 6.03 -18.47 -3.49
C ALA A 80 6.45 -19.82 -2.92
N ALA A 81 5.48 -20.66 -2.57
CA ALA A 81 5.72 -22.05 -2.27
C ALA A 81 6.33 -22.66 -3.54
N PRO A 82 7.47 -23.36 -3.46
CA PRO A 82 8.15 -23.95 -4.62
C PRO A 82 7.34 -25.06 -5.33
N SER A 83 6.07 -25.26 -4.96
CA SER A 83 5.19 -26.30 -5.46
C SER A 83 3.78 -25.80 -5.82
N ALA A 84 3.60 -24.50 -6.07
CA ALA A 84 2.35 -24.03 -6.64
C ALA A 84 2.23 -24.58 -8.09
N PRO A 85 1.08 -25.18 -8.48
CA PRO A 85 0.89 -25.63 -9.85
C PRO A 85 1.08 -24.43 -10.77
N LEU A 86 2.00 -24.56 -11.73
CA LEU A 86 2.23 -23.59 -12.79
C LEU A 86 0.88 -23.15 -13.33
N VAL A 87 0.53 -21.88 -13.09
CA VAL A 87 -0.68 -21.28 -13.65
C VAL A 87 -0.67 -21.60 -15.14
N VAL A 88 -1.64 -22.38 -15.60
CA VAL A 88 -1.74 -22.74 -17.02
C VAL A 88 -1.97 -21.44 -17.78
N LEU A 89 -0.89 -20.91 -18.35
CA LEU A 89 -0.92 -19.65 -19.05
C LEU A 89 -1.83 -19.80 -20.28
N SER A 90 -2.84 -18.94 -20.38
CA SER A 90 -3.66 -18.78 -21.58
C SER A 90 -2.79 -18.67 -22.84
N ASP A 91 -3.26 -19.21 -23.96
CA ASP A 91 -2.54 -19.13 -25.23
C ASP A 91 -2.27 -17.68 -25.67
N TYR A 92 -3.17 -16.76 -25.33
CA TYR A 92 -2.95 -15.33 -25.53
C TYR A 92 -1.74 -14.83 -24.71
N HIS A 93 -1.61 -15.27 -23.46
CA HIS A 93 -0.49 -14.88 -22.62
C HIS A 93 0.85 -15.40 -23.17
N ARG A 94 0.89 -16.66 -23.63
CA ARG A 94 2.08 -17.22 -24.31
C ARG A 94 2.42 -16.45 -25.58
N PHE A 95 1.40 -16.05 -26.34
CA PHE A 95 1.57 -15.23 -27.55
C PHE A 95 2.14 -13.86 -27.24
N VAL A 96 1.60 -13.18 -26.22
CA VAL A 96 2.11 -11.89 -25.74
C VAL A 96 3.57 -12.03 -25.32
N GLN A 97 3.94 -13.02 -24.52
CA GLN A 97 5.33 -13.24 -24.11
C GLN A 97 6.29 -13.40 -25.30
N ARG A 98 5.88 -14.10 -26.36
CA ARG A 98 6.71 -14.32 -27.56
C ARG A 98 6.83 -13.09 -28.46
N LYS A 99 5.76 -12.28 -28.57
CA LYS A 99 5.70 -11.13 -29.49
C LYS A 99 6.14 -9.82 -28.83
N PHE A 100 5.97 -9.69 -27.51
CA PHE A 100 6.30 -8.48 -26.77
C PHE A 100 7.75 -8.02 -26.99
N PRO A 101 8.81 -8.83 -26.76
CA PRO A 101 10.19 -8.37 -26.93
C PRO A 101 10.55 -7.99 -28.37
N LYS A 102 9.80 -8.48 -29.36
CA LYS A 102 10.04 -8.20 -30.79
C LYS A 102 9.51 -6.83 -31.25
N LEU A 103 8.66 -6.20 -30.44
CA LEU A 103 8.12 -4.88 -30.75
C LEU A 103 8.88 -3.80 -29.97
N THR A 104 9.28 -2.74 -30.66
CA THR A 104 9.93 -1.57 -30.06
C THR A 104 8.89 -0.51 -29.66
N GLY A 105 9.24 0.35 -28.69
CA GLY A 105 8.42 1.49 -28.27
C GLY A 105 7.70 1.32 -26.92
N ASN A 106 6.72 2.20 -26.68
CA ASN A 106 6.00 2.28 -25.40
C ASN A 106 5.23 0.96 -25.13
N PRO A 107 5.31 0.36 -23.93
CA PRO A 107 4.59 -0.85 -23.55
C PRO A 107 3.10 -0.85 -23.92
N ARG A 108 2.40 0.29 -23.75
CA ARG A 108 0.97 0.39 -24.09
C ARG A 108 0.71 0.24 -25.59
N GLN A 109 1.57 0.83 -26.43
CA GLN A 109 1.45 0.71 -27.89
C GLN A 109 1.81 -0.69 -28.36
N ARG A 110 2.82 -1.32 -27.74
CA ARG A 110 3.21 -2.71 -28.02
C ARG A 110 2.06 -3.67 -27.76
N LEU A 111 1.39 -3.55 -26.60
CA LEU A 111 0.23 -4.38 -26.29
C LEU A 111 -0.93 -4.18 -27.29
N ARG A 112 -1.22 -2.94 -27.70
CA ARG A 112 -2.24 -2.68 -28.73
C ARG A 112 -1.91 -3.35 -30.06
N ARG A 113 -0.64 -3.33 -30.48
CA ARG A 113 -0.18 -4.01 -31.71
C ARG A 113 -0.29 -5.53 -31.58
N ILE A 114 0.09 -6.10 -30.43
CA ILE A 114 -0.04 -7.54 -30.16
C ILE A 114 -1.51 -7.97 -30.17
N ALA A 115 -2.41 -7.16 -29.59
CA ALA A 115 -3.83 -7.43 -29.62
C ALA A 115 -4.38 -7.48 -31.05
N LYS A 116 -3.97 -6.54 -31.93
CA LYS A 116 -4.32 -6.59 -33.35
C LYS A 116 -3.79 -7.85 -34.04
N LEU A 117 -2.50 -8.17 -33.85
CA LEU A 117 -1.88 -9.37 -34.39
C LEU A 117 -2.52 -10.67 -33.90
N TRP A 118 -3.13 -10.66 -32.71
CA TRP A 118 -3.87 -11.80 -32.19
C TRP A 118 -5.24 -11.95 -32.85
N GLN A 119 -5.92 -10.84 -33.14
CA GLN A 119 -7.21 -10.83 -33.85
C GLN A 119 -7.10 -11.24 -35.31
N GLU A 120 -5.98 -10.95 -35.97
CA GLU A 120 -5.70 -11.30 -37.37
C GLU A 120 -5.29 -12.77 -37.57
N ARG A 121 -5.15 -13.54 -36.48
CA ARG A 121 -4.75 -14.95 -36.57
C ARG A 121 -5.96 -15.78 -37.01
N PRO A 122 -5.89 -16.54 -38.12
CA PRO A 122 -6.93 -17.50 -38.46
C PRO A 122 -7.01 -18.57 -37.36
N ALA A 123 -8.24 -18.94 -37.01
CA ALA A 123 -8.54 -19.94 -35.97
C ALA A 123 -7.87 -21.29 -36.27
#